data_AF-A0A7H4PQD9-F1
#
_entry.id   AF-A0A7H4PQD9-F1
#
_cell.length_a   1.000
_cell.length_b   1.000
_cell.length_c   1.000
_cell.angle_alpha   90.00
_cell.angle_beta   90.00
_cell.angle_gamma   90.00
#
_symmetry.space_group_name_H-M   'P 1'
#
loop_
_entity.id
_entity.type
_entity.pdbx_description
1 polymer ?
#
loop_
_entity_poly.entity_id
_entity_poly.type
_entity_poly.pdbx_seq_one_letter_code
_entity_poly.pdbx_strand_id
1 'polypeptide(L)'
;MSLNSSFCCGSPTTCLPKSSDWLLDIRLYSTEFHADFAAITLNTLGIPQLGLREHIQRRKAFFSTKRLSALKGLVTEQENEASLDKKMVAVIAGVKTAKTEEILFSLITQYVNQQKDDDSDLENTLAMLKRHDLEGVLWDILNQEMGYQAEHPTLENLILKLFCYRSFRAGRPAETRMAGKKTY
;
A
#
# COMPACT_ATOMS: atom_id res chain seq x y z
N MET A 1 21.64 54.98 -27.02
CA MET A 1 21.81 53.84 -27.95
C MET A 1 21.61 52.57 -27.12
N SER A 2 20.44 51.93 -27.25
CA SER A 2 20.24 50.62 -27.93
C SER A 2 20.94 49.46 -27.21
N LEU A 3 20.34 48.34 -26.85
CA LEU A 3 19.02 47.72 -27.05
C LEU A 3 18.85 46.70 -25.92
N ASN A 4 17.72 46.71 -25.20
CA ASN A 4 17.33 45.56 -24.38
C ASN A 4 16.88 44.44 -25.32
N SER A 5 17.62 43.32 -25.32
CA SER A 5 17.39 42.21 -26.22
C SER A 5 16.01 41.60 -25.98
N SER A 6 15.16 41.73 -27.00
CA SER A 6 13.89 41.06 -27.15
C SER A 6 14.10 39.55 -27.27
N PHE A 7 13.58 38.78 -26.32
CA PHE A 7 13.30 37.36 -26.50
C PHE A 7 11.78 37.17 -26.46
N CYS A 8 11.17 37.12 -27.64
CA CYS A 8 9.78 36.69 -27.81
C CYS A 8 9.80 35.30 -28.44
N CYS A 9 9.60 34.25 -27.64
CA CYS A 9 9.35 32.90 -28.13
C CYS A 9 7.84 32.58 -28.08
N GLY A 10 7.19 32.65 -29.24
CA GLY A 10 6.44 31.51 -29.77
C GLY A 10 5.11 31.06 -29.15
N SER A 11 4.16 31.94 -28.84
CA SER A 11 2.73 31.56 -28.81
C SER A 11 1.84 32.72 -29.30
N PRO A 12 0.67 32.45 -29.92
CA PRO A 12 -0.10 33.46 -30.64
C PRO A 12 -1.00 34.30 -29.73
N THR A 13 -0.79 34.29 -28.41
CA THR A 13 -1.60 35.05 -27.48
C THR A 13 -0.86 36.32 -27.10
N THR A 14 -1.23 37.40 -27.79
CA THR A 14 -0.99 38.81 -27.50
C THR A 14 -0.53 39.07 -26.07
N CYS A 15 0.74 39.43 -25.88
CA CYS A 15 1.26 39.91 -24.60
C CYS A 15 0.62 41.30 -24.37
N LEU A 16 -0.50 41.33 -23.66
CA LEU A 16 -1.18 42.58 -23.34
C LEU A 16 -0.26 43.48 -22.48
N PRO A 17 -0.26 44.81 -22.70
CA PRO A 17 0.54 45.73 -21.92
C PRO A 17 0.18 45.62 -20.43
N LYS A 18 1.21 45.73 -19.57
CA LYS A 18 1.17 45.53 -18.11
C LYS A 18 0.10 46.33 -17.36
N SER A 19 -0.48 47.36 -17.98
CA SER A 19 -1.52 48.24 -17.43
C SER A 19 -2.96 47.74 -17.65
N SER A 20 -3.18 46.64 -18.37
CA SER A 20 -4.53 46.14 -18.71
C SER A 20 -4.78 44.69 -18.33
N ASP A 21 -3.85 44.06 -17.63
CA ASP A 21 -4.05 42.69 -17.12
C ASP A 21 -4.66 42.75 -15.71
N TRP A 22 -5.97 42.98 -15.66
CA TRP A 22 -6.77 43.05 -14.43
C TRP A 22 -6.78 41.71 -13.65
N LEU A 23 -6.30 40.62 -14.25
CA LEU A 23 -6.12 39.32 -13.63
C LEU A 23 -4.71 39.12 -13.06
N LEU A 24 -3.80 40.08 -13.19
CA LEU A 24 -2.40 39.91 -12.78
C LEU A 24 -2.27 39.57 -11.29
N ASP A 25 -3.06 40.23 -10.43
CA ASP A 25 -3.07 39.96 -8.99
C ASP A 25 -3.60 38.54 -8.71
N ILE A 26 -4.68 38.13 -9.38
CA ILE A 26 -5.22 36.77 -9.27
C ILE A 26 -4.21 35.73 -9.75
N ARG A 27 -3.45 36.04 -10.81
CA ARG A 27 -2.44 35.15 -11.39
C ARG A 27 -1.18 35.04 -10.54
N LEU A 28 -0.80 36.11 -9.84
CA LEU A 28 0.28 36.10 -8.84
C LEU A 28 -0.11 35.30 -7.60
N TYR A 29 -1.40 35.33 -7.22
CA TYR A 29 -1.92 34.58 -6.07
C TYR A 29 -2.40 33.17 -6.41
N SER A 30 -2.63 32.84 -7.68
CA SER A 30 -3.01 31.49 -8.09
C SER A 30 -1.80 30.58 -8.02
N THR A 31 -1.67 29.84 -6.94
CA THR A 31 -0.81 28.65 -6.91
C THR A 31 -1.24 27.69 -8.02
N GLU A 32 -0.29 27.08 -8.72
CA GLU A 32 -0.59 26.16 -9.82
C GLU A 32 -1.49 25.00 -9.34
N PHE A 33 -2.77 25.05 -9.71
CA PHE A 33 -3.74 24.00 -9.40
C PHE A 33 -3.45 22.78 -10.26
N HIS A 34 -2.64 21.87 -9.73
CA HIS A 34 -2.37 20.58 -10.36
C HIS A 34 -3.54 19.63 -10.08
N ALA A 35 -4.45 19.51 -11.03
CA ALA A 35 -5.57 18.57 -11.00
C ALA A 35 -5.12 17.12 -11.32
N ASP A 36 -3.97 16.70 -10.80
CA ASP A 36 -3.46 15.36 -11.04
C ASP A 36 -4.26 14.35 -10.22
N PHE A 37 -4.61 13.22 -10.84
CA PHE A 37 -5.32 12.12 -10.17
C PHE A 37 -4.67 11.74 -8.83
N ALA A 38 -3.33 11.70 -8.80
CA ALA A 38 -2.57 11.42 -7.59
C ALA A 38 -2.73 12.51 -6.52
N ALA A 39 -2.76 13.80 -6.90
CA ALA A 39 -2.98 14.91 -5.98
C ALA A 39 -4.39 14.87 -5.37
N ILE A 40 -5.41 14.58 -6.18
CA ILE A 40 -6.80 14.43 -5.72
C ILE A 40 -6.92 13.24 -4.75
N THR A 41 -6.27 12.12 -5.08
CA THR A 41 -6.28 10.92 -4.25
C THR A 41 -5.58 11.15 -2.91
N LEU A 42 -4.40 11.75 -2.90
CA LEU A 42 -3.65 12.08 -1.68
C LEU A 42 -4.43 13.02 -0.77
N ASN A 43 -5.04 14.07 -1.34
CA ASN A 43 -5.87 15.00 -0.60
C ASN A 43 -7.08 14.29 0.04
N THR A 44 -7.73 13.40 -0.71
CA THR A 44 -8.85 12.59 -0.20
C THR A 44 -8.45 11.69 0.97
N LEU A 45 -7.23 11.14 0.91
CA LEU A 45 -6.63 10.31 1.96
C LEU A 45 -6.09 11.13 3.14
N GLY A 46 -5.98 12.46 3.02
CA GLY A 46 -5.41 13.32 4.05
C GLY A 46 -3.89 13.24 4.19
N ILE A 47 -3.18 12.76 3.14
CA ILE A 47 -1.73 12.60 3.18
C ILE A 47 -1.06 13.87 2.62
N PRO A 48 -0.25 14.60 3.41
CA PRO A 48 0.38 15.84 2.98
C PRO A 48 1.63 15.63 2.09
N GLN A 49 2.16 14.41 2.00
CA GLN A 49 3.43 14.13 1.34
C GLN A 49 3.30 14.03 -0.19
N LEU A 50 4.07 14.88 -0.89
CA LEU A 50 4.21 14.88 -2.35
C LEU A 50 4.97 13.67 -2.91
N GLY A 51 5.81 13.01 -2.11
CA GLY A 51 6.64 11.88 -2.56
C GLY A 51 5.84 10.65 -3.03
N LEU A 52 4.62 10.47 -2.50
CA LEU A 52 3.76 9.35 -2.86
C LEU A 52 2.99 9.55 -4.19
N ARG A 53 3.14 10.71 -4.85
CA ARG A 53 2.40 11.01 -6.08
C ARG A 53 2.70 10.02 -7.19
N GLU A 54 3.97 9.73 -7.44
CA GLU A 54 4.36 8.77 -8.48
C GLU A 54 3.86 7.36 -8.16
N HIS A 55 3.95 6.95 -6.90
CA HIS A 55 3.51 5.64 -6.43
C HIS A 55 2.00 5.43 -6.65
N ILE A 56 1.19 6.42 -6.30
CA ILE A 56 -0.27 6.39 -6.53
C ILE A 56 -0.60 6.41 -8.01
N GLN A 57 0.15 7.17 -8.80
CA GLN A 57 -0.07 7.24 -10.24
C GLN A 57 0.20 5.89 -10.92
N ARG A 58 1.25 5.17 -10.52
CA ARG A 58 1.55 3.82 -11.02
C ARG A 58 0.44 2.82 -10.70
N ARG A 59 -0.14 2.91 -9.50
CA ARG A 59 -1.21 2.00 -9.03
C ARG A 59 -2.63 2.55 -9.24
N LYS A 60 -2.84 3.49 -10.16
CA LYS A 60 -4.14 4.14 -10.41
C LYS A 60 -5.32 3.16 -10.59
N ALA A 61 -5.09 1.99 -11.19
CA ALA A 61 -6.12 0.96 -11.39
C ALA A 61 -6.74 0.42 -10.08
N PHE A 62 -6.03 0.52 -8.96
CA PHE A 62 -6.53 0.09 -7.64
C PHE A 62 -7.57 1.05 -7.05
N PHE A 63 -7.48 2.34 -7.36
CA PHE A 63 -8.27 3.35 -6.66
C PHE A 63 -9.67 3.48 -7.27
N SER A 64 -10.64 2.75 -6.70
CA SER A 64 -12.09 2.93 -6.92
C SER A 64 -12.70 3.66 -5.73
N THR A 65 -13.85 4.33 -5.89
CA THR A 65 -14.54 5.09 -4.83
C THR A 65 -14.73 4.28 -3.55
N LYS A 66 -15.20 3.03 -3.65
CA LYS A 66 -15.38 2.11 -2.50
C LYS A 66 -14.07 1.75 -1.81
N ARG A 67 -13.01 1.50 -2.59
CA ARG A 67 -11.69 1.12 -2.06
C ARG A 67 -10.96 2.31 -1.46
N LEU A 68 -11.13 3.50 -2.03
CA LEU A 68 -10.64 4.76 -1.48
C LEU A 68 -11.26 5.05 -0.11
N SER A 69 -12.57 4.86 0.05
CA SER A 69 -13.22 5.04 1.35
C SER A 69 -12.74 4.02 2.38
N ALA A 70 -12.56 2.75 1.98
CA ALA A 70 -12.02 1.71 2.86
C ALA A 70 -10.57 2.01 3.27
N LEU A 71 -9.74 2.43 2.31
CA LEU A 71 -8.34 2.80 2.55
C LEU A 71 -8.23 4.02 3.46
N LYS A 72 -9.10 5.02 3.31
CA LYS A 72 -9.13 6.22 4.16
C LYS A 72 -9.30 5.87 5.65
N GLY A 73 -10.03 4.81 5.98
CA GLY A 73 -10.18 4.34 7.36
C GLY A 73 -8.91 3.71 7.95
N LEU A 74 -7.95 3.34 7.12
CA LEU A 74 -6.70 2.67 7.52
C LEU A 74 -5.48 3.57 7.47
N VAL A 75 -5.55 4.66 6.69
CA VAL A 75 -4.44 5.59 6.47
C VAL A 75 -4.24 6.51 7.67
N THR A 76 -2.97 6.78 7.97
CA THR A 76 -2.50 7.73 8.99
C THR A 76 -1.74 8.87 8.32
N GLU A 77 -1.49 9.98 9.02
CA GLU A 77 -0.88 11.18 8.43
C GLU A 77 0.56 10.96 7.92
N GLN A 78 1.26 9.96 8.47
CA GLN A 78 2.63 9.60 8.12
C GLN A 78 2.65 8.23 7.43
N GLU A 79 2.45 8.21 6.11
CA GLU A 79 2.58 6.99 5.30
C GLU A 79 3.90 6.95 4.54
N ASN A 80 4.41 5.74 4.35
CA ASN A 80 5.46 5.38 3.41
C ASN A 80 4.88 4.53 2.27
N GLU A 81 5.62 4.36 1.18
CA GLU A 81 5.20 3.53 0.03
C GLU A 81 4.82 2.09 0.46
N ALA A 82 5.67 1.46 1.26
CA ALA A 82 5.45 0.10 1.76
C ALA A 82 4.27 0.02 2.75
N SER A 83 4.05 1.04 3.58
CA SER A 83 2.90 1.05 4.51
C SER A 83 1.59 1.22 3.75
N LEU A 84 1.59 2.04 2.70
CA LEU A 84 0.44 2.25 1.84
C LEU A 84 0.10 0.96 1.07
N ASP A 85 1.09 0.29 0.47
CA ASP A 85 0.85 -0.97 -0.26
C ASP A 85 0.30 -2.07 0.67
N LYS A 86 0.83 -2.17 1.90
CA LYS A 86 0.28 -3.08 2.92
C LYS A 86 -1.19 -2.78 3.23
N LYS A 87 -1.56 -1.51 3.29
CA LYS A 87 -2.97 -1.10 3.48
C LYS A 87 -3.83 -1.41 2.26
N MET A 88 -3.30 -1.29 1.04
CA MET A 88 -4.02 -1.72 -0.17
C MET A 88 -4.32 -3.22 -0.15
N VAL A 89 -3.34 -4.04 0.26
CA VAL A 89 -3.53 -5.49 0.45
C VAL A 89 -4.59 -5.77 1.51
N ALA A 90 -4.56 -5.04 2.65
CA ALA A 90 -5.58 -5.18 3.69
C ALA A 90 -7.00 -4.86 3.21
N VAL A 91 -7.16 -3.83 2.36
CA VAL A 91 -8.46 -3.47 1.75
C VAL A 91 -8.96 -4.58 0.83
N ILE A 92 -8.09 -5.21 0.03
CA ILE A 92 -8.48 -6.33 -0.84
C ILE A 92 -8.86 -7.56 -0.01
N ALA A 93 -8.11 -7.83 1.06
CA ALA A 93 -8.41 -8.91 1.99
C ALA A 93 -9.64 -8.64 2.88
N GLY A 94 -10.30 -7.49 2.75
CA GLY A 94 -11.51 -7.13 3.50
C GLY A 94 -11.27 -6.81 4.98
N VAL A 95 -10.04 -6.48 5.37
CA VAL A 95 -9.65 -6.34 6.77
C VAL A 95 -9.69 -4.88 7.22
N LYS A 96 -10.20 -4.64 8.44
CA LYS A 96 -10.31 -3.30 9.05
C LYS A 96 -9.01 -2.81 9.71
N THR A 97 -7.96 -3.61 9.68
CA THR A 97 -6.67 -3.29 10.32
C THR A 97 -5.55 -3.82 9.45
N ALA A 98 -4.57 -2.98 9.15
CA ALA A 98 -3.43 -3.32 8.28
C ALA A 98 -2.32 -4.10 9.03
N LYS A 99 -2.71 -5.03 9.90
CA LYS A 99 -1.79 -5.97 10.57
C LYS A 99 -1.66 -7.22 9.72
N THR A 100 -0.43 -7.72 9.56
CA THR A 100 -0.14 -8.90 8.73
C THR A 100 -0.85 -10.13 9.24
N GLU A 101 -0.93 -10.29 10.56
CA GLU A 101 -1.65 -11.39 11.22
C GLU A 101 -3.13 -11.39 10.80
N GLU A 102 -3.80 -10.23 10.84
CA GLU A 102 -5.22 -10.09 10.47
C GLU A 102 -5.46 -10.35 8.98
N ILE A 103 -4.56 -9.85 8.11
CA ILE A 103 -4.59 -10.14 6.67
C ILE A 103 -4.48 -11.65 6.46
N LEU A 104 -3.54 -12.29 7.14
CA LEU A 104 -3.33 -13.73 7.03
C LEU A 104 -4.52 -14.53 7.56
N PHE A 105 -5.07 -14.15 8.72
CA PHE A 105 -6.26 -14.79 9.28
C PHE A 105 -7.46 -14.68 8.34
N SER A 106 -7.66 -13.53 7.70
CA SER A 106 -8.71 -13.35 6.68
C SER A 106 -8.51 -14.33 5.52
N LEU A 107 -7.29 -14.40 4.96
CA LEU A 107 -6.98 -15.31 3.84
C LEU A 107 -7.16 -16.78 4.22
N ILE A 108 -6.73 -17.20 5.41
CA ILE A 108 -6.93 -18.58 5.90
C ILE A 108 -8.42 -18.87 6.12
N THR A 109 -9.18 -17.91 6.63
CA THR A 109 -10.63 -18.07 6.84
C THR A 109 -11.35 -18.26 5.50
N GLN A 110 -10.99 -17.45 4.49
CA GLN A 110 -11.51 -17.61 3.13
C GLN A 110 -11.16 -18.98 2.54
N TYR A 111 -9.94 -19.46 2.75
CA TYR A 111 -9.52 -20.80 2.33
C TYR A 111 -10.32 -21.93 3.00
N VAL A 112 -10.57 -21.82 4.31
CA VAL A 112 -11.38 -22.82 5.04
C VAL A 112 -12.84 -22.79 4.60
N ASN A 113 -13.38 -21.61 4.28
CA ASN A 113 -14.75 -21.46 3.80
C ASN A 113 -14.92 -21.99 2.38
N GLN A 114 -13.93 -21.80 1.49
CA GLN A 114 -13.93 -22.38 0.13
C GLN A 114 -14.02 -23.92 0.14
N GLN A 115 -13.54 -24.59 1.20
CA GLN A 115 -13.69 -26.04 1.32
C GLN A 115 -15.09 -26.49 1.77
N LYS A 116 -15.90 -25.56 2.30
CA LYS A 116 -17.24 -25.84 2.85
C LYS A 116 -18.34 -25.40 1.92
N ASP A 117 -18.16 -24.26 1.27
CA ASP A 117 -19.10 -23.65 0.33
C ASP A 117 -18.41 -23.55 -1.05
N ASP A 118 -19.15 -23.75 -2.14
CA ASP A 118 -18.67 -23.59 -3.53
C ASP A 118 -18.35 -22.11 -3.89
N ASP A 119 -18.52 -21.18 -2.95
CA ASP A 119 -18.21 -19.76 -3.14
C ASP A 119 -16.70 -19.53 -3.11
N SER A 120 -16.17 -19.05 -4.25
CA SER A 120 -14.75 -18.84 -4.50
C SER A 120 -14.26 -17.47 -4.03
N ASP A 121 -14.63 -17.05 -2.81
CA ASP A 121 -14.21 -15.78 -2.21
C ASP A 121 -12.68 -15.62 -2.19
N LEU A 122 -11.95 -16.69 -1.88
CA LEU A 122 -10.49 -16.68 -1.91
C LEU A 122 -9.95 -16.43 -3.33
N GLU A 123 -10.50 -17.11 -4.33
CA GLU A 123 -10.06 -16.94 -5.72
C GLU A 123 -10.34 -15.51 -6.20
N ASN A 124 -11.48 -14.93 -5.82
CA ASN A 124 -11.81 -13.55 -6.11
C ASN A 124 -10.78 -12.59 -5.47
N THR A 125 -10.43 -12.79 -4.20
CA THR A 125 -9.41 -11.99 -3.50
C THR A 125 -8.04 -12.11 -4.16
N LEU A 126 -7.60 -13.33 -4.48
CA LEU A 126 -6.32 -13.58 -5.17
C LEU A 126 -6.31 -13.02 -6.59
N ALA A 127 -7.42 -13.12 -7.33
CA ALA A 127 -7.56 -12.53 -8.65
C ALA A 127 -7.51 -11.00 -8.59
N MET A 128 -8.10 -10.37 -7.58
CA MET A 128 -7.97 -8.94 -7.35
C MET A 128 -6.53 -8.53 -7.01
N LEU A 129 -5.82 -9.29 -6.17
CA LEU A 129 -4.41 -9.03 -5.87
C LEU A 129 -3.54 -9.10 -7.13
N LYS A 130 -3.74 -10.12 -7.97
CA LYS A 130 -3.07 -10.27 -9.27
C LYS A 130 -3.36 -9.12 -10.23
N ARG A 131 -4.63 -8.76 -10.37
CA ARG A 131 -5.07 -7.67 -11.26
C ARG A 131 -4.46 -6.32 -10.88
N HIS A 132 -4.13 -6.13 -9.60
CA HIS A 132 -3.58 -4.88 -9.08
C HIS A 132 -2.07 -4.92 -8.81
N ASP A 133 -1.39 -5.99 -9.22
CA ASP A 133 0.06 -6.16 -9.01
C ASP A 133 0.46 -6.00 -7.53
N LEU A 134 -0.38 -6.53 -6.65
CA LEU A 134 -0.20 -6.52 -5.19
C LEU A 134 0.16 -7.91 -4.63
N GLU A 135 0.16 -8.94 -5.48
CA GLU A 135 0.57 -10.30 -5.11
C GLU A 135 2.03 -10.33 -4.65
N GLY A 136 2.95 -9.69 -5.39
CA GLY A 136 4.36 -9.60 -4.99
C GLY A 136 4.53 -8.91 -3.63
N VAL A 137 3.80 -7.82 -3.41
CA VAL A 137 3.87 -7.08 -2.14
C VAL A 137 3.41 -7.92 -0.95
N LEU A 138 2.35 -8.72 -1.12
CA LEU A 138 1.90 -9.64 -0.08
C LEU A 138 3.02 -10.61 0.33
N TRP A 139 3.70 -11.22 -0.64
CA TRP A 139 4.79 -12.15 -0.38
C TRP A 139 6.02 -11.48 0.21
N ASP A 140 6.33 -10.26 -0.23
CA ASP A 140 7.43 -9.45 0.34
C ASP A 140 7.16 -9.12 1.81
N ILE A 141 5.94 -8.73 2.18
CA ILE A 141 5.54 -8.48 3.57
C ILE A 141 5.71 -9.75 4.42
N LEU A 142 5.26 -10.90 3.90
CA LEU A 142 5.39 -12.19 4.58
C LEU A 142 6.85 -12.64 4.72
N ASN A 143 7.70 -12.35 3.73
CA ASN A 143 9.13 -12.62 3.80
C ASN A 143 9.80 -11.71 4.85
N GLN A 144 9.48 -10.42 4.89
CA GLN A 144 10.06 -9.46 5.83
C GLN A 144 9.67 -9.75 7.29
N GLU A 145 8.39 -10.06 7.55
CA GLU A 145 7.90 -10.23 8.92
C GLU A 145 8.00 -11.68 9.43
N MET A 146 7.84 -12.67 8.55
CA MET A 146 7.78 -14.09 8.93
C MET A 146 8.97 -14.91 8.39
N GLY A 147 9.86 -14.32 7.59
CA GLY A 147 10.98 -15.04 6.97
C GLY A 147 10.53 -16.11 5.97
N TYR A 148 9.31 -15.99 5.43
CA TYR A 148 8.77 -16.98 4.51
C TYR A 148 9.43 -16.85 3.13
N GLN A 149 10.29 -17.81 2.80
CA GLN A 149 10.88 -17.98 1.48
C GLN A 149 10.37 -19.29 0.85
N ALA A 150 9.84 -19.17 -0.38
CA ALA A 150 9.40 -20.27 -1.22
C ALA A 150 9.53 -19.89 -2.70
N GLU A 151 9.93 -20.83 -3.56
CA GLU A 151 10.03 -20.61 -5.01
C GLU A 151 8.65 -20.46 -5.66
N HIS A 152 7.66 -21.22 -5.19
CA HIS A 152 6.26 -21.11 -5.57
C HIS A 152 5.41 -20.85 -4.32
N PRO A 153 5.18 -19.59 -3.95
CA PRO A 153 4.44 -19.27 -2.74
C PRO A 153 2.95 -19.56 -2.96
N THR A 154 2.47 -20.58 -2.25
CA THR A 154 1.05 -20.96 -2.20
C THR A 154 0.54 -20.86 -0.78
N LEU A 155 -0.75 -20.56 -0.61
CA LEU A 155 -1.36 -20.44 0.70
C LEU A 155 -1.26 -21.73 1.53
N GLU A 156 -1.36 -22.90 0.90
CA GLU A 156 -1.18 -24.21 1.54
C GLU A 156 0.22 -24.36 2.16
N ASN A 157 1.28 -24.13 1.37
CA ASN A 157 2.66 -24.14 1.84
C ASN A 157 2.90 -23.16 2.98
N LEU A 158 2.27 -21.98 2.93
CA LEU A 158 2.35 -21.00 4.00
C LEU A 158 1.70 -21.54 5.29
N ILE A 159 0.50 -22.12 5.20
CA ILE A 159 -0.21 -22.70 6.34
C ILE A 159 0.65 -23.83 6.96
N LEU A 160 1.16 -24.74 6.14
CA LEU A 160 2.03 -25.83 6.60
C LEU A 160 3.27 -25.29 7.32
N LYS A 161 3.93 -24.28 6.76
CA LYS A 161 5.12 -23.67 7.36
C LYS A 161 4.81 -22.94 8.66
N LEU A 162 3.66 -22.28 8.76
CA LEU A 162 3.18 -21.65 9.99
C LEU A 162 2.95 -22.69 11.11
N PHE A 163 2.31 -23.82 10.78
CA PHE A 163 2.13 -24.93 11.71
C PHE A 163 3.47 -25.53 12.16
N CYS A 164 4.42 -25.74 11.24
CA CYS A 164 5.76 -26.24 11.58
C CYS A 164 6.53 -25.28 12.49
N TYR A 165 6.53 -23.98 12.17
CA TYR A 165 7.23 -22.96 12.97
C TYR A 165 6.68 -22.90 14.42
N ARG A 166 5.36 -22.97 14.58
CA ARG A 166 4.71 -22.96 15.90
C ARG A 166 5.01 -24.23 16.70
N SER A 167 4.93 -25.40 16.05
CA SER A 167 5.25 -26.68 16.69
C SER A 167 6.72 -26.77 17.11
N PHE A 168 7.66 -26.29 16.27
CA PHE A 168 9.08 -26.27 16.59
C PHE A 168 9.39 -25.38 17.79
N ARG A 169 8.72 -24.22 17.90
CA ARG A 169 8.88 -23.32 19.05
C ARG A 169 8.26 -23.87 20.34
N ALA A 170 7.17 -24.62 20.23
CA ALA A 170 6.53 -25.29 21.37
C ALA A 170 7.29 -26.54 21.87
N GLY A 171 8.13 -27.12 21.01
CA GLY A 171 8.91 -28.33 21.31
C GLY A 171 10.27 -28.11 21.97
N ARG A 172 10.58 -26.94 22.56
CA ARG A 172 11.78 -26.81 23.41
C ARG A 172 11.50 -27.43 24.79
N PRO A 173 12.01 -28.63 25.11
CA PRO A 173 11.98 -29.10 26.49
C PRO A 173 12.79 -28.10 27.34
N ALA A 174 12.22 -27.70 28.48
CA ALA A 174 13.00 -27.06 29.52
C ALA A 174 14.06 -28.07 29.98
N GLU A 175 15.30 -27.90 29.52
CA GLU A 175 16.46 -28.52 30.17
C GLU A 175 16.58 -27.90 31.57
N THR A 176 15.78 -28.42 32.51
CA THR A 176 16.05 -28.25 33.93
C THR A 176 17.32 -29.03 34.21
N ARG A 177 18.43 -28.30 34.11
CA ARG A 177 19.78 -28.68 34.51
C ARG A 177 19.69 -29.39 35.87
N MET A 178 19.71 -30.72 35.86
CA MET A 178 19.90 -31.54 37.06
C MET A 178 21.35 -31.34 37.49
N ALA A 179 21.62 -30.20 38.14
CA ALA A 179 22.87 -29.96 38.83
C ALA A 179 22.89 -30.89 40.03
N GLY A 180 23.70 -31.94 39.90
CA GLY A 180 23.93 -32.90 40.96
C GLY A 180 24.32 -32.23 42.26
N LYS A 181 23.80 -32.78 43.36
CA LYS A 181 24.50 -32.78 44.64
C LYS A 181 24.55 -34.22 45.13
N LYS A 182 25.72 -34.81 44.95
CA LYS A 182 26.25 -35.86 45.84
C LYS A 182 26.48 -35.23 47.22
N THR A 183 26.68 -36.11 48.22
CA THR A 183 27.00 -35.88 49.65
C THR A 183 25.74 -35.75 50.53
N TYR A 184 25.53 -36.52 51.61
CA TYR A 184 26.34 -37.47 52.39
C TYR A 184 25.58 -38.77 52.63
#